data_AF-A0A0J6F973-F1
#
_entry.id   AF-A0A0J6F973-F1
#
_cell.length_a   1.000
_cell.length_b   1.000
_cell.length_c   1.000
_cell.angle_alpha   90.00
_cell.angle_beta   90.00
_cell.angle_gamma   90.00
#
_symmetry.space_group_name_H-M   'P 1'
#
loop_
_entity.id
_entity.type
_entity.pdbx_description
1 polymer ?
#
loop_
_entity_poly.entity_id
_entity_poly.type
_entity_poly.pdbx_seq_one_letter_code
_entity_poly.pdbx_strand_id
1 'polypeptide(L)'
;MDEITKRIVKEVTRYFNMGLTSSEIAKLLDLTQRTVQRYIKKYDMRSENKPVPLEEKAFRMVQNGYSYSEIGKRLKVTKTTVYKWMRKRKEAAASSESDVQPTE
;
A
#
# COMPACT_ATOMS: atom_id res chain seq x y z
N MET A 1 21.64 -4.44 -15.54
CA MET A 1 20.91 -3.19 -15.24
C MET A 1 21.97 -2.20 -14.82
N ASP A 2 22.15 -1.13 -15.57
CA ASP A 2 23.22 -0.17 -15.28
C ASP A 2 22.94 0.56 -13.97
N GLU A 3 24.00 0.80 -13.21
CA GLU A 3 23.93 1.40 -11.87
C GLU A 3 23.31 2.80 -11.89
N ILE A 4 23.54 3.53 -12.99
CA ILE A 4 22.91 4.82 -13.31
C ILE A 4 21.40 4.67 -13.46
N THR A 5 20.94 3.65 -14.20
CA THR A 5 19.50 3.40 -14.39
C THR A 5 18.83 3.06 -13.06
N LYS A 6 19.50 2.28 -12.19
CA LYS A 6 18.98 1.94 -10.86
C LYS A 6 18.80 3.19 -9.99
N ARG A 7 19.77 4.11 -10.01
CA ARG A 7 19.68 5.39 -9.28
C ARG A 7 18.53 6.26 -9.79
N ILE A 8 18.37 6.38 -11.10
CA ILE A 8 17.28 7.14 -11.72
C ILE A 8 15.92 6.57 -11.33
N VAL A 9 15.74 5.25 -11.45
CA VAL A 9 14.51 4.56 -11.08
C VAL A 9 14.16 4.80 -9.61
N LYS A 10 15.16 4.78 -8.71
CA LYS A 10 14.96 5.06 -7.28
C LYS A 10 14.45 6.48 -7.02
N GLU A 11 15.04 7.49 -7.67
CA GLU A 11 14.57 8.88 -7.54
C GLU A 11 13.17 9.07 -8.17
N VAL A 12 12.90 8.46 -9.33
CA VAL A 12 11.55 8.46 -9.93
C VAL A 12 10.52 7.89 -8.96
N THR A 13 10.79 6.74 -8.34
CA THR A 13 9.91 6.14 -7.33
C THR A 13 9.70 7.06 -6.13
N ARG A 14 10.77 7.70 -5.64
CA ARG A 14 10.71 8.62 -4.51
C ARG A 14 9.77 9.80 -4.79
N TYR A 15 9.97 10.50 -5.92
CA TYR A 15 9.12 11.63 -6.29
C TYR A 15 7.69 11.22 -6.62
N PHE A 16 7.50 10.05 -7.23
CA PHE A 16 6.17 9.50 -7.49
C PHE A 16 5.42 9.21 -6.19
N ASN A 17 6.09 8.68 -5.17
CA ASN A 17 5.51 8.44 -3.84
C ASN A 17 5.21 9.73 -3.08
N MET A 18 5.89 10.84 -3.40
CA MET A 18 5.56 12.17 -2.91
C MET A 18 4.33 12.80 -3.60
N GLY A 19 3.78 12.14 -4.62
CA GLY A 19 2.59 12.59 -5.35
C GLY A 19 2.88 13.50 -6.55
N LEU A 20 4.15 13.63 -6.98
CA LEU A 20 4.49 14.43 -8.15
C LEU A 20 4.01 13.76 -9.43
N THR A 21 3.59 14.59 -10.39
CA THR A 21 3.20 14.14 -11.72
C THR A 21 4.42 13.74 -12.56
N SER A 22 4.21 12.89 -13.57
CA SER A 22 5.29 12.48 -14.47
C SER A 22 5.96 13.65 -15.21
N SER A 23 5.29 14.81 -15.35
CA SER A 23 5.89 16.01 -15.96
C SER A 23 6.82 16.74 -15.00
N GLU A 24 6.46 16.82 -13.71
CA GLU A 24 7.31 17.42 -12.68
C GLU A 24 8.55 16.57 -12.42
N ILE A 25 8.39 15.25 -12.33
CA ILE A 25 9.50 14.30 -12.18
C ILE A 25 10.47 14.40 -13.36
N ALA A 26 9.94 14.53 -14.58
CA ALA A 26 10.73 14.71 -15.78
C ALA A 26 11.59 15.97 -15.72
N LYS A 27 11.03 17.10 -15.27
CA LYS A 27 11.79 18.36 -15.09
C LYS A 27 12.87 18.24 -14.01
N LEU A 28 12.58 17.55 -12.91
CA LEU A 28 13.51 17.42 -11.78
C LEU A 28 14.71 16.51 -12.09
N LEU A 29 14.53 15.51 -12.94
CA LEU A 29 15.55 14.52 -13.27
C LEU A 29 16.20 14.75 -14.64
N ASP A 30 15.84 15.85 -15.32
CA ASP A 30 16.25 16.15 -16.70
C ASP A 30 15.96 14.98 -17.67
N LEU A 31 14.76 14.41 -17.52
CA LEU A 31 14.28 13.29 -18.33
C LEU A 31 13.07 13.70 -19.15
N THR A 32 12.78 12.92 -20.19
CA THR A 32 11.49 13.06 -20.89
C THR A 32 10.37 12.41 -20.07
N GLN A 33 9.17 13.00 -20.15
CA GLN A 33 7.96 12.43 -19.55
C GLN A 33 7.72 10.98 -20.03
N ARG A 34 8.03 10.68 -21.29
CA ARG A 34 7.97 9.33 -21.89
C ARG A 34 8.86 8.34 -21.15
N THR A 35 10.09 8.74 -20.81
CA THR A 35 11.03 7.90 -20.05
C THR A 35 10.51 7.61 -18.64
N VAL A 36 10.00 8.64 -17.95
CA VAL A 36 9.41 8.49 -16.62
C VAL A 36 8.21 7.54 -16.63
N GLN A 37 7.27 7.72 -17.57
CA GLN A 37 6.12 6.83 -17.74
C GLN A 37 6.54 5.39 -18.03
N ARG A 38 7.56 5.20 -18.87
CA ARG A 38 8.12 3.88 -19.16
C ARG A 38 8.68 3.22 -17.90
N TYR A 39 9.40 3.95 -17.05
CA TYR A 39 9.91 3.41 -15.79
C TYR A 39 8.79 3.08 -14.81
N ILE A 40 7.80 3.96 -14.65
CA ILE A 40 6.62 3.70 -13.80
C ILE A 40 5.91 2.41 -14.22
N LYS A 41 5.73 2.19 -15.54
CA LYS A 41 5.10 0.97 -16.07
C LYS A 41 5.99 -0.26 -15.95
N LYS A 42 7.28 -0.13 -16.27
CA LYS A 42 8.23 -1.25 -16.30
C LYS A 42 8.53 -1.83 -14.92
N TYR A 43 8.56 -0.97 -13.91
CA TYR A 43 8.87 -1.36 -12.52
C TYR A 43 7.63 -1.42 -11.63
N ASP A 44 6.43 -1.41 -12.24
CA ASP A 44 5.16 -1.46 -11.53
C ASP A 44 5.08 -0.53 -10.29
N MET A 45 5.65 0.68 -10.41
CA MET A 45 5.74 1.64 -9.30
C MET A 45 4.36 2.10 -8.79
N ARG A 46 3.30 1.79 -9.54
CA ARG A 46 1.91 2.01 -9.16
C ARG A 46 1.40 1.01 -8.12
N SER A 47 1.99 -0.18 -8.00
CA SER A 47 1.56 -1.16 -6.99
C SER A 47 2.12 -0.84 -5.61
N GLU A 48 3.32 -0.27 -5.52
CA GLU A 48 3.92 0.21 -4.27
C GLU A 48 3.24 1.47 -3.71
N ASN A 49 2.72 2.33 -4.59
CA ASN A 49 2.02 3.55 -4.21
C ASN A 49 0.50 3.36 -4.06
N LYS A 50 0.05 2.11 -3.85
CA LYS A 50 -1.35 1.88 -3.46
C LYS A 50 -1.56 2.57 -2.11
N PRO A 51 -2.53 3.49 -1.98
CA PRO A 51 -2.87 4.03 -0.67
C PRO A 51 -3.15 2.84 0.24
N VAL A 52 -2.38 2.74 1.34
CA VAL A 52 -2.57 1.68 2.32
C VAL A 52 -4.05 1.64 2.65
N PRO A 53 -4.74 0.52 2.38
CA PRO A 53 -6.19 0.47 2.54
C PRO A 53 -6.52 0.84 3.98
N LEU A 54 -7.62 1.59 4.14
CA LEU A 54 -8.08 2.02 5.46
C LEU A 54 -8.26 0.82 6.41
N GLU A 55 -8.57 -0.36 5.86
CA GLU A 55 -8.65 -1.64 6.57
C GLU A 55 -7.33 -2.01 7.27
N GLU A 56 -6.19 -1.86 6.59
CA GLU A 56 -4.87 -2.18 7.14
C GLU A 56 -4.45 -1.15 8.20
N LYS A 57 -4.78 0.13 8.00
CA LYS A 57 -4.59 1.17 9.02
C LYS A 57 -5.42 0.89 10.26
N ALA A 58 -6.69 0.48 10.08
CA ALA A 58 -7.56 0.10 11.18
C ALA A 58 -7.00 -1.10 11.95
N PHE A 59 -6.48 -2.11 11.25
CA PHE A 59 -5.88 -3.30 11.86
C PHE A 59 -4.67 -2.96 12.74
N ARG A 60 -3.74 -2.15 12.23
CA ARG A 60 -2.59 -1.70 13.03
C ARG A 60 -3.01 -0.93 14.28
N MET A 61 -4.06 -0.12 14.20
CA MET A 61 -4.60 0.55 15.39
C MET A 61 -5.22 -0.44 16.38
N VAL A 62 -5.92 -1.48 15.93
CA VAL A 62 -6.43 -2.54 16.82
C VAL A 62 -5.28 -3.26 17.52
N GLN A 63 -4.21 -3.62 16.79
CA GLN A 63 -3.03 -4.24 17.39
C GLN A 63 -2.32 -3.34 18.41
N ASN A 64 -2.36 -2.02 18.20
CA ASN A 64 -1.85 -1.03 19.15
C ASN A 64 -2.81 -0.78 20.34
N GLY A 65 -3.91 -1.53 20.47
CA GLY A 65 -4.84 -1.46 21.60
C GLY A 65 -5.93 -0.39 21.49
N TYR A 66 -6.11 0.24 20.33
CA TYR A 66 -7.18 1.23 20.14
C TYR A 66 -8.57 0.57 20.05
N SER A 67 -9.57 1.22 20.62
CA SER A 67 -10.97 0.77 20.52
C SER A 67 -11.57 1.02 19.14
N TYR A 68 -12.50 0.18 18.69
CA TYR A 68 -13.15 0.34 17.38
C TYR A 68 -13.85 1.69 17.19
N SER A 69 -14.41 2.26 18.26
CA SER A 69 -15.02 3.59 18.23
C SER A 69 -14.00 4.69 17.98
N GLU A 70 -12.81 4.58 18.56
CA GLU A 70 -11.74 5.56 18.41
C GLU A 70 -11.08 5.48 17.02
N ILE A 71 -10.88 4.26 16.52
CA ILE A 71 -10.40 4.00 15.16
C ILE A 71 -11.37 4.58 14.14
N GLY A 72 -12.67 4.37 14.34
CA GLY A 72 -13.70 4.94 13.47
C GLY A 72 -13.65 6.47 13.41
N LYS A 73 -13.49 7.14 14.56
CA LYS A 73 -13.31 8.60 14.61
C LYS A 73 -12.05 9.06 13.86
N ARG A 74 -10.91 8.39 14.07
CA ARG A 74 -9.62 8.75 13.43
C ARG A 74 -9.60 8.51 11.93
N LEU A 75 -10.22 7.42 11.46
CA LEU A 75 -10.29 7.05 10.06
C LEU A 75 -11.53 7.58 9.34
N LYS A 76 -12.38 8.36 10.03
CA LYS A 76 -13.67 8.87 9.54
C LYS A 76 -14.60 7.78 8.99
N VAL A 77 -14.64 6.63 9.66
CA VAL A 77 -15.52 5.49 9.33
C VAL A 77 -16.33 5.07 10.55
N THR A 78 -17.44 4.34 10.34
CA THR A 78 -18.26 3.87 11.47
C THR A 78 -17.58 2.72 12.21
N LYS A 79 -17.85 2.57 13.52
CA LYS A 79 -17.39 1.41 14.30
C LYS A 79 -17.80 0.08 13.66
N THR A 80 -18.96 0.04 13.01
CA THR A 80 -19.50 -1.13 12.32
C THR A 80 -18.66 -1.50 11.09
N THR A 81 -18.15 -0.49 10.36
CA THR A 81 -17.22 -0.71 9.25
C THR A 81 -15.92 -1.36 9.75
N VAL A 82 -15.35 -0.83 10.83
CA VAL A 82 -14.13 -1.38 11.44
C VAL A 82 -14.35 -2.84 11.89
N TYR A 83 -15.48 -3.14 12.53
CA TYR A 83 -15.85 -4.50 12.93
C TYR A 83 -15.95 -5.44 11.73
N LYS A 84 -16.60 -5.02 10.64
CA LYS A 84 -16.71 -5.81 9.40
C LYS A 84 -15.34 -6.15 8.81
N TRP A 85 -14.40 -5.19 8.80
CA TRP A 85 -13.03 -5.43 8.32
C TRP A 85 -12.30 -6.49 9.16
N MET A 86 -12.40 -6.41 10.49
CA MET A 86 -11.79 -7.42 11.38
C MET A 86 -12.43 -8.80 11.17
N ARG A 87 -13.76 -8.87 11.02
CA ARG A 87 -14.47 -10.13 10.80
C ARG A 87 -14.08 -10.77 9.46
N LYS A 88 -14.05 -9.99 8.38
CA LYS A 88 -13.63 -10.45 7.04
C LYS A 88 -12.20 -11.00 7.05
N ARG A 89 -11.28 -10.35 7.79
CA ARG A 89 -9.90 -10.83 7.91
C ARG A 89 -9.79 -12.11 8.74
N LYS A 90 -10.59 -12.23 9.81
CA LYS A 90 -10.68 -13.46 10.61
C LYS A 90 -11.24 -14.63 9.80
N GLU A 91 -12.28 -14.39 9.00
CA GLU A 91 -12.86 -15.38 8.08
C GLU A 91 -11.84 -15.81 7.00
N ALA A 92 -11.10 -14.85 6.44
CA ALA A 92 -10.03 -15.14 5.47
C ALA A 92 -8.87 -15.96 6.10
N ALA A 93 -8.48 -15.66 7.33
CA ALA A 93 -7.45 -16.42 8.07
C ALA A 93 -7.94 -17.83 8.45
N ALA A 94 -9.19 -17.95 8.91
CA ALA A 94 -9.79 -19.25 9.27
C ALA A 94 -9.95 -20.17 8.05
N SER A 95 -10.17 -19.60 6.86
CA SER A 95 -10.30 -20.37 5.62
C SER A 95 -8.97 -20.90 5.07
N SER A 96 -7.82 -20.44 5.59
CA SER A 96 -6.48 -20.96 5.25
C SER A 96 -5.93 -21.99 6.24
N GLU A 97 -6.64 -22.23 7.36
CA GLU A 97 -6.13 -23.02 8.49
C GLU A 97 -6.85 -24.36 8.67
N SER A 98 -7.70 -24.75 7.71
CA SER A 98 -8.48 -26.00 7.73
C SER A 98 -7.81 -27.20 7.04
N ASP A 99 -6.51 -27.15 6.72
CA ASP A 99 -5.78 -28.26 6.06
C ASP A 99 -4.61 -28.83 6.88
N VAL A 100 -4.72 -28.82 8.22
CA VAL A 100 -3.86 -29.65 9.07
C VAL A 100 -4.75 -30.47 10.00
N GLN A 101 -5.17 -31.63 9.51
CA GLN A 101 -5.77 -32.68 10.34
C GLN A 101 -4.67 -33.27 11.25
N PRO A 102 -4.89 -33.42 12.56
CA PRO A 102 -4.01 -34.22 13.41
C PRO A 102 -4.18 -35.70 13.03
N THR A 103 -3.10 -36.33 12.57
CA THR A 103 -3.04 -37.79 12.42
C THR A 103 -2.73 -38.38 13.79
N GLU A 104 -3.70 -39.08 14.39
CA GLU A 104 -3.47 -40.08 15.45
C GLU A 104 -3.33 -41.47 14.82
#